data_AF-A0A3A8JEB3-F1
#
_entry.id   AF-A0A3A8JEB3-F1
#
_cell.length_a   1.000
_cell.length_b   1.000
_cell.length_c   1.000
_cell.angle_alpha   90.00
_cell.angle_beta   90.00
_cell.angle_gamma   90.00
#
_symmetry.space_group_name_H-M   'P 1'
#
loop_
_entity.id
_entity.type
_entity.pdbx_description
1 polymer ?
#
loop_
_entity_poly.entity_id
_entity_poly.type
_entity_poly.pdbx_seq_one_letter_code
_entity_poly.pdbx_strand_id
1 'polypeptide(L)'
;MPVIVTKKAGTCTAAGCGGRIRKGEYVEYVAATGTRHLECAGAKQGQRPNLKAGTCRCGAAVAPRQGSLALKETVRRGRRRKVWLVSCLACTG
;
A
#
# COMPACT_ATOMS: atom_id res chain seq x y z
N MET A 1 -4.12 -0.33 14.52
CA MET A 1 -3.72 0.53 13.38
C MET A 1 -4.21 1.94 13.68
N PRO A 2 -3.51 3.02 13.30
CA PRO A 2 -4.01 4.38 13.55
C PRO A 2 -5.22 4.69 12.66
N VAL A 3 -6.24 5.31 13.28
CA VAL A 3 -7.37 5.92 12.56
C VAL A 3 -6.98 7.35 12.19
N ILE A 4 -7.21 7.73 10.94
CA ILE A 4 -6.93 9.07 10.42
C ILE A 4 -8.14 9.61 9.66
N VAL A 5 -8.18 10.93 9.48
CA VAL A 5 -9.12 11.59 8.57
C VAL A 5 -8.44 11.82 7.22
N THR A 6 -9.08 11.40 6.13
CA THR A 6 -8.50 11.53 4.79
C THR A 6 -8.48 12.99 4.31
N LYS A 7 -7.32 13.43 3.83
CA LYS A 7 -7.17 14.75 3.19
C LYS A 7 -7.53 14.75 1.70
N LYS A 8 -7.54 13.57 1.07
CA LYS A 8 -7.80 13.35 -0.37
C LYS A 8 -8.63 12.08 -0.54
N ALA A 9 -9.38 12.00 -1.64
CA ALA A 9 -10.05 10.76 -2.00
C ALA A 9 -9.03 9.65 -2.29
N GLY A 10 -9.43 8.41 -2.01
CA GLY A 10 -8.61 7.22 -2.19
C GLY A 10 -9.45 5.99 -2.47
N THR A 11 -8.83 4.83 -2.35
CA THR A 11 -9.46 3.53 -2.58
C THR A 11 -9.26 2.66 -1.36
N CYS A 12 -10.32 1.98 -0.92
CA CYS A 12 -10.24 0.99 0.14
C CYS A 12 -9.45 -0.22 -0.34
N THR A 13 -8.44 -0.57 0.44
CA THR A 13 -7.52 -1.67 0.15
C THR A 13 -7.95 -2.99 0.78
N ALA A 14 -9.08 -3.02 1.51
CA ALA A 14 -9.62 -4.28 2.01
C ALA A 14 -10.03 -5.21 0.87
N ALA A 15 -9.69 -6.49 1.01
CA ALA A 15 -10.08 -7.53 0.07
C ALA A 15 -11.61 -7.57 -0.05
N GLY A 16 -12.11 -7.54 -1.29
CA GLY A 16 -13.55 -7.55 -1.58
C GLY A 16 -14.25 -6.19 -1.50
N CYS A 17 -13.60 -5.13 -1.00
CA CYS A 17 -14.19 -3.79 -0.99
C CYS A 17 -13.84 -3.03 -2.28
N GLY A 18 -12.58 -2.62 -2.45
CA GLY A 18 -12.15 -1.79 -3.59
C GLY A 18 -12.90 -0.44 -3.71
N GLY A 19 -13.74 -0.10 -2.73
CA GLY A 19 -14.65 1.04 -2.76
C GLY A 19 -13.91 2.37 -2.66
N ARG A 20 -14.59 3.44 -3.08
CA ARG A 20 -14.05 4.79 -3.00
C ARG A 20 -14.07 5.29 -1.56
N ILE A 21 -12.92 5.76 -1.08
CA ILE A 21 -12.80 6.53 0.16
C ILE A 21 -12.88 8.01 -0.20
N ARG A 22 -13.78 8.75 0.44
CA ARG A 22 -13.98 10.19 0.21
C ARG A 22 -13.00 11.02 1.04
N LYS A 23 -12.86 12.31 0.70
CA LYS A 23 -12.15 13.29 1.53
C LYS A 23 -12.96 13.55 2.80
N GLY A 24 -12.30 13.64 3.95
CA GLY A 24 -12.94 13.87 5.25
C GLY A 24 -13.46 12.61 5.92
N GLU A 25 -13.27 11.44 5.30
CA GLU A 25 -13.70 10.16 5.85
C GLU A 25 -12.70 9.64 6.87
N TYR A 26 -13.21 9.02 7.94
CA TYR A 26 -12.38 8.33 8.93
C TYR A 26 -12.02 6.94 8.41
N VAL A 27 -10.73 6.63 8.41
CA VAL A 27 -10.19 5.39 7.86
C VAL A 27 -9.06 4.87 8.72
N GLU A 28 -8.84 3.56 8.68
CA GLU A 28 -7.58 2.99 9.14
C GLU A 28 -6.52 3.16 8.06
N TYR A 29 -5.32 3.52 8.48
CA TYR A 29 -4.19 3.66 7.57
C TYR A 29 -2.97 2.90 8.06
N VAL A 30 -2.43 2.08 7.17
CA VAL A 30 -1.10 1.51 7.32
C VAL A 30 -0.30 1.81 6.06
N ALA A 31 0.93 2.28 6.24
CA ALA A 31 1.74 2.71 5.10
C ALA A 31 1.87 1.63 4.04
N ALA A 32 2.18 0.39 4.47
CA ALA A 32 2.43 -0.77 3.61
C ALA A 32 1.20 -1.23 2.79
N THR A 33 0.02 -1.23 3.39
CA THR A 33 -1.20 -1.81 2.80
C THR A 33 -2.17 -0.76 2.29
N GLY A 34 -2.13 0.46 2.81
CA GLY A 34 -2.93 1.59 2.37
C GLY A 34 -4.06 1.95 3.32
N THR A 35 -5.07 2.63 2.78
CA THR A 35 -6.28 3.08 3.49
C THR A 35 -7.36 2.01 3.47
N ARG A 36 -8.13 1.91 4.55
CA ARG A 36 -9.23 0.96 4.72
C ARG A 36 -10.39 1.63 5.46
N HIS A 37 -11.62 1.40 5.00
CA HIS A 37 -12.82 1.82 5.73
C HIS A 37 -12.85 1.21 7.13
N LEU A 38 -13.42 1.92 8.11
CA LEU A 38 -13.54 1.39 9.47
C LEU A 38 -14.37 0.10 9.52
N GLU A 39 -15.43 0.01 8.72
CA GLU A 39 -16.26 -1.21 8.60
C GLU A 39 -15.51 -2.40 7.99
N CYS A 40 -14.44 -2.14 7.23
CA CYS A 40 -13.60 -3.18 6.64
C CYS A 40 -12.49 -3.65 7.58
N ALA A 41 -12.46 -3.21 8.85
CA ALA A 41 -11.38 -3.50 9.79
C ALA A 41 -11.12 -5.01 10.01
N GLY A 42 -12.18 -5.85 9.88
CA GLY A 42 -12.09 -7.31 9.99
C GLY A 42 -11.65 -8.04 8.72
N ALA A 43 -11.68 -7.38 7.55
CA ALA A 43 -11.33 -8.02 6.28
C ALA A 43 -9.82 -8.13 6.09
N LYS A 44 -9.36 -9.16 5.36
CA LYS A 44 -7.96 -9.26 4.93
C LYS A 44 -7.57 -7.98 4.19
N GLN A 45 -6.47 -7.36 4.62
CA GLN A 45 -5.99 -6.16 3.96
C GLN A 45 -5.19 -6.53 2.72
N GLY A 46 -5.55 -5.91 1.60
CA GLY A 46 -4.81 -6.04 0.36
C GLY A 46 -3.50 -5.27 0.38
N GLN A 47 -2.81 -5.29 -0.76
CA GLN A 47 -1.57 -4.56 -0.93
C GLN A 47 -1.81 -3.19 -1.54
N ARG A 48 -0.95 -2.25 -1.16
CA ARG A 48 -0.98 -0.92 -1.75
C ARG A 48 -0.58 -1.03 -3.22
N PRO A 49 -1.39 -0.50 -4.16
CA PRO A 49 -1.01 -0.49 -5.56
C PRO A 49 0.23 0.40 -5.77
N ASN A 50 1.14 -0.05 -6.63
CA ASN A 50 2.26 0.75 -7.04
C ASN A 50 1.78 1.91 -7.95
N LEU A 51 1.68 3.13 -7.44
CA LEU A 51 1.13 4.26 -8.23
C LEU A 51 2.12 4.90 -9.21
N LYS A 52 3.39 4.50 -9.19
CA LYS A 52 4.45 5.02 -10.08
C LYS A 52 5.15 3.87 -10.80
N ALA A 53 5.70 4.12 -11.98
CA ALA A 53 6.57 3.12 -12.59
C ALA A 53 7.78 2.84 -11.68
N GLY A 54 8.24 1.60 -11.65
CA GLY A 54 9.40 1.19 -10.87
C GLY A 54 10.09 -0.01 -11.48
N THR A 55 11.22 -0.41 -10.91
CA THR A 55 11.99 -1.55 -11.39
C THR A 55 11.98 -2.64 -10.34
N CYS A 56 11.60 -3.86 -10.75
CA CYS A 56 11.68 -5.04 -9.92
C CYS A 56 13.15 -5.40 -9.64
N ARG A 57 13.42 -6.11 -8.54
CA ARG A 57 14.76 -6.67 -8.26
C ARG A 57 15.32 -7.58 -9.36
N CYS A 58 14.46 -8.16 -10.21
CA CYS A 58 14.88 -8.97 -11.35
C CYS A 58 15.23 -8.14 -12.60
N GLY A 59 15.16 -6.80 -12.53
CA GLY A 59 15.41 -5.89 -13.65
C GLY A 59 14.18 -5.54 -14.48
N ALA A 60 13.05 -6.23 -14.30
CA ALA A 60 11.83 -5.94 -15.04
C ALA A 60 11.27 -4.54 -14.72
N ALA A 61 10.88 -3.79 -15.75
CA ALA A 61 10.09 -2.57 -15.59
C ALA A 61 8.66 -2.92 -15.17
N VAL A 62 8.17 -2.28 -14.12
CA VAL A 62 6.83 -2.47 -13.57
C VAL A 62 6.06 -1.18 -13.76
N ALA A 63 5.01 -1.23 -14.59
CA ALA A 63 4.16 -0.09 -14.86
C ALA A 63 3.34 0.30 -13.61
N PRO A 64 2.82 1.55 -13.54
CA PRO A 64 1.86 1.92 -12.52
C PRO A 64 0.68 0.94 -12.46
N ARG A 65 0.26 0.61 -11.25
CA ARG A 65 -0.79 -0.34 -10.88
C ARG A 65 -0.50 -1.80 -11.24
N GLN A 66 0.70 -2.12 -11.71
CA GLN A 66 1.15 -3.51 -11.90
C GLN A 66 2.07 -3.97 -10.76
N GLY A 67 2.18 -5.29 -10.61
CA GLY A 67 3.02 -5.93 -9.60
C GLY A 67 2.55 -5.60 -8.17
N SER A 68 3.49 -5.63 -7.23
CA SER A 68 3.25 -5.25 -5.84
C SER A 68 4.27 -4.26 -5.31
N LEU A 69 3.86 -3.58 -4.23
CA LEU A 69 4.67 -2.63 -3.50
C LEU A 69 4.84 -3.12 -2.05
N ALA A 70 6.07 -3.36 -1.62
CA ALA A 70 6.39 -3.75 -0.25
C ALA A 70 7.16 -2.64 0.45
N LEU A 71 6.77 -2.33 1.69
CA LEU A 71 7.53 -1.42 2.54
C LEU A 71 8.58 -2.23 3.31
N LYS A 72 9.86 -2.03 2.99
CA LYS A 72 10.96 -2.56 3.78
C LYS A 72 11.47 -1.49 4.73
N GLU A 73 11.25 -1.70 6.01
CA GLU A 73 11.88 -0.90 7.06
C GLU A 73 13.19 -1.56 7.48
N THR A 74 14.27 -0.79 7.49
CA THR A 74 15.59 -1.26 7.95
C THR A 74 16.11 -0.31 9.01
N VAL A 75 16.80 -0.85 10.00
CA VAL A 75 17.52 -0.05 11.00
C VAL A 75 19.00 -0.21 10.75
N ARG A 76 19.69 0.89 10.43
CA ARG A 76 21.17 0.92 10.33
C ARG A 76 21.70 2.04 11.21
N ARG A 77 22.61 1.70 12.14
CA ARG A 77 23.26 2.66 13.06
C ARG A 77 22.24 3.56 13.79
N GLY A 78 21.19 2.96 14.35
CA GLY A 78 20.13 3.69 15.06
C GLY A 78 19.15 4.47 14.17
N ARG A 79 19.40 4.59 12.85
CA ARG A 79 18.50 5.29 11.92
C ARG A 79 17.55 4.31 11.24
N ARG A 80 16.24 4.58 11.34
CA ARG A 80 15.19 3.85 10.60
C ARG A 80 15.11 4.39 9.18
N ARG A 81 15.32 3.53 8.18
CA ARG A 81 15.10 3.82 6.77
C ARG A 81 13.91 3.02 6.26
N LYS A 82 13.00 3.72 5.57
CA LYS A 82 11.88 3.11 4.86
C LYS A 82 12.20 3.10 3.38
N VAL A 83 12.21 1.92 2.78
CA VAL A 83 12.46 1.73 1.35
C VAL A 83 11.25 1.02 0.75
N TRP A 84 10.72 1.58 -0.33
CA TRP A 84 9.69 0.93 -1.13
C TRP A 84 10.35 -0.01 -2.12
N LEU A 85 9.97 -1.28 -2.07
CA LEU A 85 10.39 -2.29 -3.03
C LEU A 85 9.23 -2.59 -3.96
N VAL A 86 9.51 -2.59 -5.26
CA VAL A 86 8.55 -3.00 -6.29
C VAL A 86 8.89 -4.42 -6.71
N SER A 87 7.88 -5.29 -6.80
CA SER A 87 8.01 -6.64 -7.34
C SER A 87 7.09 -6.81 -8.53
N CYS A 88 7.61 -7.34 -9.65
CA CYS A 88 6.77 -7.70 -10.80
C CYS A 88 5.93 -8.95 -10.48
N LEU A 89 4.90 -9.22 -11.28
CA LEU A 89 3.99 -10.37 -11.08
C LEU A 89 4.73 -11.72 -10.97
N ALA A 90 5.84 -11.88 -11.69
CA ALA A 90 6.67 -13.09 -11.64
C ALA A 90 7.49 -13.23 -10.35
N CYS A 91 7.77 -12.13 -9.64
CA CYS A 91 8.51 -12.13 -8.37
C CYS A 91 7.61 -11.94 -7.14
N THR A 92 6.30 -11.84 -7.35
CA THR A 92 5.30 -11.79 -6.27
C THR A 92 4.67 -13.15 -5.96
N GLY A 93 4.92 -14.15 -6.81
CA GLY A 93 4.55 -15.55 -6.60
C GLY A 93 5.48 -16.26 -5.64
#